data_AF-A0A543DAR2-F1
#
_entry.id   AF-A0A543DAR2-F1
#
_cell.length_a   1.000
_cell.length_b   1.000
_cell.length_c   1.000
_cell.angle_alpha   90.00
_cell.angle_beta   90.00
_cell.angle_gamma   90.00
#
_symmetry.space_group_name_H-M   'P 1'
#
loop_
_entity.id
_entity.type
_entity.pdbx_description
1 polymer ?
#
loop_
_entity_poly.entity_id
_entity_poly.type
_entity_poly.pdbx_seq_one_letter_code
_entity_poly.pdbx_strand_id
1 'polypeptide(L)'
;MTGGAAGAAAFLAAALLVAGAPSGHHRLRALRARPAQAPSPVPPLRPAWVAVGAAAAGALAATVAGPVPALLVAAATGAAGIVAVRRSGSGDGVALEQDTELAAGWELLAVCLEAGLPVAVAASAAAEPLRGAAGARLRGVAGLLELGADPVSAWRSAEQLPALSTFARAAGRSAGTGSALAQVARAEAARLRATLLDTAQARAQRATVLITAPLGLCFLPAFLVLGIAPVVVGLAGEVLAQW
;
A
#
# COMPACT_ATOMS: atom_id res chain seq x y z
N MET A 1 36.55 -23.76 25.55
CA MET A 1 36.22 -23.77 24.10
C MET A 1 34.88 -24.44 23.77
N THR A 2 34.06 -24.86 24.75
CA THR A 2 32.79 -25.60 24.54
C THR A 2 31.53 -24.72 24.44
N GLY A 3 31.61 -23.42 24.75
CA GLY A 3 30.45 -22.51 24.73
C GLY A 3 29.95 -22.12 23.34
N GLY A 4 30.80 -22.15 22.31
CA GLY A 4 30.43 -21.72 20.95
C GLY A 4 29.49 -22.67 20.21
N ALA A 5 29.60 -23.99 20.48
CA ALA A 5 28.79 -25.01 19.81
C ALA A 5 27.32 -24.99 20.27
N ALA A 6 27.08 -24.68 21.55
CA ALA A 6 25.72 -24.54 22.09
C ALA A 6 24.99 -23.32 21.52
N GLY A 7 25.71 -22.21 21.31
CA GLY A 7 25.15 -21.01 20.67
C GLY A 7 24.77 -21.23 19.21
N ALA A 8 25.60 -21.95 18.44
CA ALA A 8 25.33 -22.27 17.05
C ALA A 8 24.12 -23.21 16.87
N ALA A 9 23.97 -24.21 17.75
CA ALA A 9 22.85 -25.14 17.71
C ALA A 9 21.51 -24.46 18.06
N ALA A 10 21.51 -23.54 19.03
CA ALA A 10 20.32 -22.75 19.38
C ALA A 10 19.90 -21.81 18.24
N PHE A 11 20.86 -21.20 17.54
CA PHE A 11 20.60 -20.38 16.36
C PHE A 11 20.02 -21.19 15.20
N LEU A 12 20.53 -22.40 14.95
CA LEU A 12 20.03 -23.27 13.88
C LEU A 12 18.59 -23.75 14.17
N ALA A 13 18.30 -24.09 15.43
CA ALA A 13 16.97 -24.53 15.85
C ALA A 13 15.93 -23.39 15.76
N ALA A 14 16.31 -22.16 16.15
CA ALA A 14 15.45 -20.98 16.00
C ALA A 14 15.21 -20.63 14.52
N ALA A 15 16.23 -20.75 13.66
CA ALA A 15 16.10 -20.52 12.22
C ALA A 15 15.18 -21.55 11.54
N LEU A 16 15.24 -22.83 11.93
CA LEU A 16 14.40 -23.89 11.40
C LEU A 16 12.93 -23.75 11.84
N LEU A 17 12.67 -23.31 13.07
CA LEU A 17 11.31 -23.03 13.56
C LEU A 17 10.68 -21.79 12.89
N VAL A 18 11.48 -20.80 12.49
CA VAL A 18 11.03 -19.60 11.78
C VAL A 18 10.77 -19.88 10.28
N ALA A 19 11.55 -20.77 9.66
CA ALA A 19 11.38 -21.16 8.26
C ALA A 19 10.22 -22.16 8.04
N GLY A 20 9.84 -22.93 9.06
CA GLY A 20 8.90 -24.05 8.97
C GLY A 20 7.41 -23.74 9.10
N ALA A 21 6.91 -22.54 8.75
CA ALA A 21 5.47 -22.28 8.80
C ALA A 21 4.73 -22.78 7.53
N PRO A 22 3.76 -23.71 7.65
CA PRO A 22 3.21 -24.46 6.52
C PRO A 22 2.21 -23.60 5.74
N SER A 23 2.65 -23.04 4.61
CA SER A 23 1.81 -22.14 3.77
C SER A 23 1.56 -22.67 2.35
N GLY A 24 1.96 -23.91 2.05
CA GLY A 24 1.97 -24.44 0.67
C GLY A 24 0.59 -24.66 0.06
N HIS A 25 -0.40 -25.07 0.87
CA HIS A 25 -1.69 -25.55 0.32
C HIS A 25 -2.64 -24.43 -0.12
N HIS A 26 -2.53 -23.22 0.47
CA HIS A 26 -3.35 -22.07 0.09
C HIS A 26 -2.92 -21.44 -1.23
N ARG A 27 -1.62 -21.49 -1.56
CA ARG A 27 -1.07 -20.92 -2.81
C ARG A 27 -1.51 -21.69 -4.06
N LEU A 28 -1.63 -23.02 -3.97
CA LEU A 28 -2.07 -23.86 -5.09
C LEU A 28 -3.57 -23.70 -5.39
N ARG A 29 -4.40 -23.40 -4.38
CA ARG A 29 -5.83 -23.08 -4.59
C ARG A 29 -6.02 -21.69 -5.20
N ALA A 30 -5.18 -20.72 -4.84
CA ALA A 30 -5.23 -19.35 -5.38
C ALA A 30 -4.84 -19.26 -6.86
N LEU A 31 -3.98 -20.15 -7.35
CA LEU A 31 -3.60 -20.20 -8.78
C LEU A 31 -4.69 -20.82 -9.67
N ARG A 32 -5.61 -21.63 -9.10
CA ARG A 32 -6.72 -22.25 -9.83
C ARG A 32 -7.98 -21.39 -9.90
N ALA A 33 -8.14 -20.42 -9.01
CA ALA A 33 -9.26 -19.48 -9.05
C ALA A 33 -8.80 -18.15 -9.66
N ARG A 34 -8.98 -17.99 -10.98
CA ARG A 34 -9.09 -16.65 -11.56
C ARG A 34 -10.55 -16.19 -11.47
N PRO A 35 -10.85 -15.27 -10.54
CA PRO A 35 -11.63 -14.09 -10.87
C PRO A 35 -10.66 -12.90 -10.94
N ALA A 36 -11.02 -11.87 -11.70
CA ALA A 36 -10.38 -10.57 -11.60
C ALA A 36 -10.62 -10.02 -10.18
N GLN A 37 -9.74 -10.39 -9.25
CA GLN A 37 -9.89 -10.01 -7.85
C GLN A 37 -9.40 -8.58 -7.72
N ALA A 38 -10.32 -7.68 -7.34
CA ALA A 38 -9.99 -6.33 -6.90
C ALA A 38 -8.78 -6.38 -5.94
N PRO A 39 -7.86 -5.40 -5.99
CA PRO A 39 -6.65 -5.44 -5.18
C PRO A 39 -7.03 -5.68 -3.73
N SER A 40 -6.65 -6.84 -3.18
CA SER A 40 -6.89 -7.13 -1.78
C SER A 40 -6.15 -6.07 -0.96
N PRO A 41 -6.77 -5.49 0.08
CA PRO A 41 -6.07 -4.60 0.99
C PRO A 41 -4.84 -5.34 1.48
N VAL A 42 -3.67 -4.72 1.25
CA VAL A 42 -2.35 -5.26 1.58
C VAL A 42 -2.43 -5.86 2.99
N PRO A 43 -2.21 -7.18 3.18
CA PRO A 43 -2.28 -7.74 4.51
C PRO A 43 -1.27 -6.96 5.37
N PRO A 44 -1.68 -6.44 6.54
CA PRO A 44 -0.77 -5.71 7.39
C PRO A 44 0.45 -6.60 7.64
N LEU A 45 1.65 -6.00 7.64
CA LEU A 45 2.88 -6.63 8.11
C LEU A 45 2.53 -7.49 9.32
N ARG A 46 2.54 -8.81 9.13
CA ARG A 46 2.01 -9.72 10.14
C ARG A 46 2.77 -9.44 11.43
N PRO A 47 2.10 -9.37 12.60
CA PRO A 47 2.77 -9.20 13.89
C PRO A 47 3.88 -10.25 14.10
N ALA A 48 3.83 -11.37 13.38
CA ALA A 48 4.91 -12.35 13.26
C ALA A 48 6.26 -11.78 12.78
N TRP A 49 6.31 -10.90 11.77
CA TRP A 49 7.59 -10.31 11.29
C TRP A 49 8.15 -9.30 12.29
N VAL A 50 7.29 -8.57 12.99
CA VAL A 50 7.67 -7.69 14.09
C VAL A 50 8.21 -8.52 15.27
N ALA A 51 7.58 -9.65 15.57
CA ALA A 51 8.05 -10.59 16.60
C ALA A 51 9.38 -11.26 16.22
N VAL A 52 9.59 -11.62 14.94
CA VAL A 52 10.86 -12.17 14.45
C VAL A 52 11.99 -11.14 14.54
N GLY A 53 11.73 -9.88 14.14
CA GLY A 53 12.70 -8.79 14.28
C GLY A 53 13.05 -8.49 15.74
N ALA A 54 12.05 -8.47 16.63
CA ALA A 54 12.23 -8.28 18.06
C ALA A 54 13.01 -9.43 18.72
N ALA A 55 12.73 -10.68 18.33
CA ALA A 55 13.43 -11.86 18.83
C ALA A 55 14.89 -11.91 18.37
N ALA A 56 15.16 -11.58 17.10
CA ALA A 56 16.53 -11.52 16.57
C ALA A 56 17.35 -10.39 17.24
N ALA A 57 16.77 -9.21 17.42
CA ALA A 57 17.41 -8.10 18.13
C ALA A 57 17.67 -8.43 19.62
N GLY A 58 16.70 -9.09 20.27
CA GLY A 58 16.85 -9.57 21.65
C GLY A 58 17.96 -10.62 21.78
N ALA A 59 18.05 -11.57 20.85
CA ALA A 59 19.10 -12.59 20.85
C ALA A 59 20.50 -11.99 20.63
N LEU A 60 20.64 -10.98 19.75
CA LEU A 60 21.91 -10.28 19.54
C LEU A 60 22.32 -9.42 20.73
N ALA A 61 21.37 -8.76 21.40
CA ALA A 61 21.66 -7.97 22.60
C ALA A 61 22.06 -8.86 23.79
N ALA A 62 21.50 -10.07 23.88
CA ALA A 62 21.81 -11.02 24.94
C ALA A 62 23.27 -11.51 24.91
N THR A 63 23.92 -11.59 23.74
CA THR A 63 25.32 -12.03 23.62
C THR A 63 26.33 -10.97 24.07
N VAL A 64 25.94 -9.69 24.10
CA VAL A 64 26.85 -8.57 24.39
C VAL A 64 26.60 -7.94 25.77
N ALA A 65 25.35 -7.86 26.23
CA ALA A 65 24.97 -7.04 27.38
C ALA A 65 24.17 -7.77 28.48
N GLY A 66 23.84 -9.05 28.32
CA GLY A 66 23.09 -9.85 29.29
C GLY A 66 21.55 -9.82 29.09
N PRO A 67 20.79 -10.54 29.94
CA PRO A 67 19.38 -10.88 29.69
C PRO A 67 18.40 -9.72 29.88
N VAL A 68 18.70 -8.76 30.76
CA VAL A 68 17.84 -7.62 31.07
C VAL A 68 17.75 -6.60 29.92
N PRO A 69 18.87 -6.11 29.33
CA PRO A 69 18.79 -5.20 28.18
C PRO A 69 18.20 -5.85 26.93
N ALA A 70 18.36 -7.17 26.75
CA ALA A 70 17.76 -7.92 25.64
C ALA A 70 16.22 -7.86 25.62
N LEU A 71 15.59 -7.97 26.79
CA LEU A 71 14.14 -7.91 26.92
C LEU A 71 13.59 -6.51 26.60
N LEU A 72 14.32 -5.46 27.00
CA LEU A 72 13.94 -4.07 26.74
C LEU A 72 14.01 -3.73 25.25
N VAL A 73 15.06 -4.20 24.55
CA VAL A 73 15.20 -3.98 23.09
C VAL A 73 14.12 -4.74 22.32
N ALA A 74 13.79 -5.96 22.72
CA ALA A 74 12.71 -6.74 22.10
C ALA A 74 11.33 -6.11 22.33
N ALA A 75 11.05 -5.61 23.54
CA ALA A 75 9.79 -4.94 23.86
C ALA A 75 9.65 -3.61 23.11
N ALA A 76 10.72 -2.80 23.04
CA ALA A 76 10.71 -1.52 22.36
C ALA A 76 10.53 -1.66 20.83
N THR A 77 11.25 -2.62 20.21
CA THR A 77 11.12 -2.89 18.77
C THR A 77 9.77 -3.50 18.42
N GLY A 78 9.23 -4.38 19.28
CA GLY A 78 7.89 -4.93 19.17
C GLY A 78 6.79 -3.87 19.23
N ALA A 79 6.86 -2.97 20.21
CA ALA A 79 5.90 -1.87 20.37
C ALA A 79 5.96 -0.88 19.20
N ALA A 80 7.17 -0.50 18.77
CA ALA A 80 7.35 0.40 17.62
C ALA A 80 6.78 -0.20 16.32
N GLY A 81 7.00 -1.50 16.07
CA GLY A 81 6.46 -2.20 14.91
C GLY A 81 4.92 -2.25 14.91
N ILE A 82 4.29 -2.51 16.06
CA ILE A 82 2.82 -2.56 16.17
C ILE A 82 2.20 -1.16 15.93
N VAL A 83 2.81 -0.10 16.45
CA VAL A 83 2.32 1.28 16.26
C VAL A 83 2.46 1.73 14.80
N ALA A 84 3.58 1.40 14.14
CA ALA A 84 3.80 1.74 12.74
C ALA A 84 2.80 1.03 11.80
N VAL A 85 2.47 -0.23 12.08
CA VAL A 85 1.47 -1.00 11.31
C VAL A 85 0.08 -0.43 11.50
N ARG A 86 -0.31 -0.08 12.73
CA ARG A 86 -1.63 0.49 13.02
C ARG A 86 -1.85 1.85 12.37
N ARG A 87 -0.82 2.69 12.27
CA ARG A 87 -0.93 4.02 11.65
C ARG A 87 -1.05 3.98 10.14
N SER A 88 -0.62 2.90 9.48
CA SER A 88 -0.52 2.84 8.02
C SER A 88 -1.76 2.24 7.33
N GLY A 89 -2.69 1.63 8.06
CA GLY A 89 -3.70 0.73 7.45
C GLY A 89 -5.11 1.30 7.26
N SER A 90 -5.58 2.18 8.13
CA SER A 90 -7.04 2.41 8.24
C SER A 90 -7.59 3.52 7.35
N GLY A 91 -6.80 4.55 7.02
CA GLY A 91 -7.27 5.69 6.20
C GLY A 91 -7.09 5.49 4.70
N ASP A 92 -5.95 4.92 4.30
CA ASP A 92 -5.55 4.81 2.89
C ASP A 92 -6.48 3.90 2.07
N GLY A 93 -7.08 2.89 2.69
CA GLY A 93 -7.97 1.95 2.00
C GLY A 93 -9.27 2.61 1.53
N VAL A 94 -9.93 3.36 2.43
CA VAL A 94 -11.22 4.01 2.15
C VAL A 94 -11.05 5.11 1.10
N ALA A 95 -9.98 5.90 1.20
CA ALA A 95 -9.69 6.95 0.21
C ALA A 95 -9.43 6.36 -1.19
N LEU A 96 -8.67 5.27 -1.27
CA LEU A 96 -8.38 4.60 -2.54
C LEU A 96 -9.63 4.00 -3.20
N GLU A 97 -10.53 3.43 -2.40
CA GLU A 97 -11.80 2.89 -2.88
C GLU A 97 -12.69 4.02 -3.44
N GLN A 98 -12.79 5.15 -2.72
CA GLN A 98 -13.50 6.34 -3.20
C GLN A 98 -12.91 6.91 -4.51
N ASP A 99 -11.58 7.03 -4.61
CA ASP A 99 -10.91 7.50 -5.82
C ASP A 99 -11.14 6.54 -7.00
N THR A 100 -11.23 5.23 -6.74
CA THR A 100 -11.54 4.21 -7.75
C THR A 100 -12.97 4.32 -8.26
N GLU A 101 -13.95 4.47 -7.35
CA GLU A 101 -15.36 4.71 -7.70
C GLU A 101 -15.52 6.00 -8.52
N LEU A 102 -14.85 7.08 -8.11
CA LEU A 102 -14.86 8.36 -8.84
C LEU A 102 -14.22 8.24 -10.22
N ALA A 103 -13.08 7.57 -10.34
CA ALA A 103 -12.43 7.35 -11.63
C ALA A 103 -13.35 6.58 -12.59
N ALA A 104 -14.03 5.55 -12.10
CA ALA A 104 -14.99 4.78 -12.87
C ALA A 104 -16.21 5.62 -13.27
N GLY A 105 -16.79 6.40 -12.34
CA GLY A 105 -17.94 7.27 -12.62
C GLY A 105 -17.63 8.32 -13.69
N TRP A 106 -16.48 9.00 -13.59
CA TRP A 106 -16.08 10.00 -14.58
C TRP A 106 -15.75 9.40 -15.94
N GLU A 107 -15.17 8.21 -15.98
CA GLU A 107 -14.96 7.50 -17.25
C GLU A 107 -16.29 7.17 -17.93
N LEU A 108 -17.26 6.62 -17.19
CA LEU A 108 -18.59 6.32 -17.72
C LEU A 108 -19.28 7.59 -18.21
N LEU A 109 -19.20 8.68 -17.44
CA LEU A 109 -19.72 9.98 -17.86
C LEU A 109 -19.11 10.41 -19.20
N ALA A 110 -17.78 10.33 -19.30
CA ALA A 110 -17.05 10.78 -20.47
C ALA A 110 -17.37 9.90 -21.71
N VAL A 111 -17.47 8.59 -21.54
CA VAL A 111 -17.84 7.63 -22.61
C VAL A 111 -19.28 7.88 -23.08
N CYS A 112 -20.22 8.03 -22.14
CA CYS A 112 -21.62 8.29 -22.46
C CYS A 112 -21.80 9.61 -23.23
N LEU A 113 -21.13 10.68 -22.80
CA LEU A 113 -21.20 11.97 -23.47
C LEU A 113 -20.53 11.97 -24.86
N GLU A 114 -19.42 11.24 -25.04
CA GLU A 114 -18.81 11.05 -26.36
C GLU A 114 -19.66 10.21 -27.31
N ALA A 115 -20.43 9.25 -26.76
CA ALA A 115 -21.43 8.51 -27.51
C ALA A 115 -22.67 9.35 -27.86
N GLY A 116 -22.73 10.61 -27.43
CA GLY A 116 -23.82 11.54 -27.71
C GLY A 116 -25.05 11.39 -26.80
N LEU A 117 -24.92 10.71 -25.66
CA LEU A 117 -26.02 10.60 -24.71
C LEU A 117 -26.32 11.95 -24.04
N PRO A 118 -27.59 12.23 -23.69
CA PRO A 118 -27.95 13.43 -22.92
C PRO A 118 -27.21 13.49 -21.58
N VAL A 119 -26.85 14.69 -21.13
CA VAL A 119 -26.06 14.91 -19.90
C VAL A 119 -26.72 14.29 -18.66
N ALA A 120 -28.05 14.37 -18.57
CA ALA A 120 -28.83 13.74 -17.52
C ALA A 120 -28.63 12.21 -17.47
N VAL A 121 -28.74 11.53 -18.61
CA VAL A 121 -28.56 10.08 -18.74
C VAL A 121 -27.12 9.67 -18.47
N ALA A 122 -26.15 10.46 -18.95
CA ALA A 122 -24.75 10.21 -18.70
C ALA A 122 -24.40 10.39 -17.21
N ALA A 123 -24.98 11.40 -16.54
CA ALA A 123 -24.78 11.66 -15.11
C ALA A 123 -25.42 10.58 -14.22
N SER A 124 -26.58 10.02 -14.60
CA SER A 124 -27.17 8.90 -13.87
C SER A 124 -26.33 7.63 -14.01
N ALA A 125 -25.85 7.32 -15.22
CA ALA A 125 -24.94 6.19 -15.45
C ALA A 125 -23.61 6.33 -14.67
N ALA A 126 -23.05 7.55 -14.63
CA ALA A 126 -21.85 7.86 -13.86
C ALA A 126 -22.04 7.73 -12.34
N ALA A 127 -23.27 7.79 -11.84
CA ALA A 127 -23.59 7.65 -10.43
C ALA A 127 -23.73 6.20 -9.96
N GLU A 128 -23.82 5.24 -10.89
CA GLU A 128 -23.95 3.81 -10.59
C GLU A 128 -22.73 3.21 -9.84
N PRO A 129 -21.47 3.46 -10.25
CA PRO A 129 -20.31 2.97 -9.51
C PRO A 129 -20.07 3.72 -8.19
N LEU A 130 -20.71 4.88 -7.96
CA LEU A 130 -20.49 5.73 -6.80
C LEU A 130 -21.37 5.31 -5.62
N ARG A 131 -20.74 4.95 -4.50
CA ARG A 131 -21.45 4.63 -3.25
C ARG A 131 -21.55 5.86 -2.35
N GLY A 132 -22.46 5.78 -1.37
CA GLY A 132 -22.62 6.82 -0.35
C GLY A 132 -23.05 8.20 -0.88
N ALA A 133 -22.51 9.25 -0.27
CA ALA A 133 -22.93 10.63 -0.51
C ALA A 133 -22.64 11.13 -1.93
N ALA A 134 -21.54 10.67 -2.54
CA ALA A 134 -21.16 11.07 -3.90
C ALA A 134 -22.17 10.58 -4.93
N GLY A 135 -22.52 9.30 -4.91
CA GLY A 135 -23.54 8.74 -5.81
C GLY A 135 -24.91 9.34 -5.58
N ALA A 136 -25.32 9.54 -4.31
CA ALA A 136 -26.59 10.18 -4.00
C ALA A 136 -26.66 11.62 -4.55
N ARG A 137 -25.58 12.39 -4.42
CA ARG A 137 -25.53 13.77 -4.93
C ARG A 137 -25.53 13.81 -6.45
N LEU A 138 -24.77 12.93 -7.11
CA LEU A 138 -24.73 12.88 -8.57
C LEU A 138 -26.06 12.43 -9.19
N ARG A 139 -26.77 11.48 -8.55
CA ARG A 139 -28.16 11.14 -8.93
C ARG A 139 -29.10 12.34 -8.78
N GLY A 140 -28.93 13.14 -7.73
CA GLY A 140 -29.67 14.39 -7.56
C GLY A 140 -29.42 15.39 -8.69
N VAL A 141 -28.16 15.56 -9.11
CA VAL A 141 -27.82 16.38 -10.29
C VAL A 141 -28.50 15.84 -11.54
N ALA A 142 -28.41 14.53 -11.79
CA ALA A 142 -29.06 13.90 -12.94
C ALA A 142 -30.57 14.17 -12.96
N GLY A 143 -31.27 13.97 -11.84
CA GLY A 143 -32.71 14.24 -11.74
C GLY A 143 -33.07 15.71 -11.97
N LEU A 144 -32.27 16.66 -11.48
CA LEU A 144 -32.49 18.08 -11.78
C LEU A 144 -32.35 18.39 -13.27
N LEU A 145 -31.36 17.80 -13.93
CA LEU A 145 -31.15 17.96 -15.37
C LEU A 145 -32.27 17.30 -16.20
N GLU A 146 -32.80 16.15 -15.77
CA GLU A 146 -33.98 15.52 -16.40
C GLU A 146 -35.23 16.41 -16.30
N LEU A 147 -35.38 17.12 -15.19
CA LEU A 147 -36.46 18.10 -14.99
C LEU A 147 -36.24 19.42 -15.75
N GLY A 148 -35.14 19.55 -16.51
CA GLY A 148 -34.83 20.74 -17.29
C GLY A 148 -34.29 21.91 -16.46
N ALA A 149 -33.75 21.66 -15.27
CA ALA A 149 -33.09 22.69 -14.48
C ALA A 149 -31.88 23.26 -15.23
N ASP A 150 -31.58 24.53 -14.97
CA ASP A 150 -30.36 25.17 -15.47
C ASP A 150 -29.11 24.35 -15.06
N PRO A 151 -28.22 23.97 -15.99
CA PRO A 151 -27.06 23.14 -15.67
C PRO A 151 -26.18 23.71 -14.56
N VAL A 152 -25.96 25.03 -14.53
CA VAL A 152 -25.14 25.65 -13.48
C VAL A 152 -25.78 25.46 -12.11
N SER A 153 -27.10 25.65 -12.03
CA SER A 153 -27.86 25.42 -10.80
C SER A 153 -27.87 23.95 -10.35
N ALA A 154 -27.96 23.00 -11.30
CA ALA A 154 -27.97 21.58 -11.00
C ALA A 154 -26.63 21.12 -10.38
N TRP A 155 -25.51 21.51 -11.00
CA TRP A 155 -24.16 21.17 -10.54
C TRP A 155 -23.76 21.87 -9.23
N ARG A 156 -24.36 23.03 -8.90
CA ARG A 156 -24.09 23.74 -7.63
C ARG A 156 -24.32 22.88 -6.40
N SER A 157 -25.29 21.96 -6.44
CA SER A 157 -25.55 21.04 -5.34
C SER A 157 -24.36 20.08 -5.09
N ALA A 158 -23.61 19.70 -6.14
CA ALA A 158 -22.45 18.83 -6.04
C ALA A 158 -21.19 19.56 -5.56
N GLU A 159 -21.14 20.89 -5.65
CA GLU A 159 -20.00 21.69 -5.16
C GLU A 159 -19.78 21.58 -3.65
N GLN A 160 -20.85 21.33 -2.89
CA GLN A 160 -20.81 21.20 -1.43
C GLN A 160 -20.10 19.92 -0.97
N LEU A 161 -19.97 18.92 -1.85
CA LEU A 161 -19.30 17.68 -1.52
C LEU A 161 -17.84 17.73 -2.00
N PRO A 162 -16.84 17.66 -1.10
CA PRO A 162 -15.43 17.81 -1.48
C PRO A 162 -15.01 16.91 -2.64
N ALA A 163 -15.46 15.64 -2.62
CA ALA A 163 -15.19 14.63 -3.65
C ALA A 163 -15.67 15.01 -5.06
N LEU A 164 -16.75 15.81 -5.18
CA LEU A 164 -17.33 16.23 -6.46
C LEU A 164 -17.04 17.70 -6.77
N SER A 165 -16.53 18.47 -5.80
CA SER A 165 -16.45 19.94 -5.86
C SER A 165 -15.60 20.48 -7.01
N THR A 166 -14.51 19.82 -7.35
CA THR A 166 -13.62 20.21 -8.45
C THR A 166 -14.31 19.98 -9.79
N PHE A 167 -14.89 18.79 -9.98
CA PHE A 167 -15.63 18.45 -11.17
C PHE A 167 -16.87 19.34 -11.34
N ALA A 168 -17.69 19.49 -10.30
CA ALA A 168 -18.93 20.27 -10.33
C ALA A 168 -18.70 21.73 -10.76
N ARG A 169 -17.64 22.37 -10.23
CA ARG A 169 -17.25 23.72 -10.65
C ARG A 169 -16.82 23.77 -12.11
N ALA A 170 -16.08 22.77 -12.59
CA ALA A 170 -15.68 22.70 -13.99
C ALA A 170 -16.90 22.46 -14.90
N ALA A 171 -17.81 21.56 -14.51
CA ALA A 171 -19.05 21.26 -15.19
C ALA A 171 -19.97 22.49 -15.31
N GLY A 172 -20.07 23.29 -14.25
CA GLY A 172 -20.81 24.57 -14.26
C GLY A 172 -20.21 25.61 -15.22
N ARG A 173 -18.90 25.57 -15.49
CA ARG A 173 -18.23 26.49 -16.44
C ARG A 173 -18.33 26.05 -17.89
N SER A 174 -18.50 24.76 -18.18
CA SER A 174 -18.57 24.19 -19.55
C SER A 174 -19.83 24.55 -20.37
N ALA A 175 -20.60 25.55 -19.94
CA ALA A 175 -21.79 26.09 -20.61
C ALA A 175 -22.84 25.03 -21.02
N GLY A 176 -22.92 23.91 -20.29
CA GLY A 176 -23.90 22.85 -20.54
C GLY A 176 -23.66 22.02 -21.81
N THR A 177 -22.54 22.20 -22.51
CA THR A 177 -22.24 21.37 -23.69
C THR A 177 -21.71 20.00 -23.28
N GLY A 178 -22.31 18.94 -23.83
CA GLY A 178 -21.92 17.56 -23.54
C GLY A 178 -20.47 17.25 -23.92
N SER A 179 -19.97 17.83 -25.02
CA SER A 179 -18.59 17.62 -25.49
C SER A 179 -17.55 18.26 -24.56
N ALA A 180 -17.76 19.50 -24.10
CA ALA A 180 -16.85 20.13 -23.13
C ALA A 180 -16.87 19.39 -21.79
N LEU A 181 -18.06 18.96 -21.35
CA LEU A 181 -18.20 18.16 -20.13
C LEU A 181 -17.51 16.80 -20.26
N ALA A 182 -17.56 16.16 -21.44
CA ALA A 182 -16.83 14.92 -21.70
C ALA A 182 -15.32 15.09 -21.56
N GLN A 183 -14.76 16.20 -22.05
CA GLN A 183 -13.34 16.50 -21.91
C GLN A 183 -12.93 16.70 -20.45
N VAL A 184 -13.74 17.42 -19.67
CA VAL A 184 -13.52 17.59 -18.23
C VAL A 184 -13.57 16.23 -17.51
N ALA A 185 -14.55 15.40 -17.82
CA ALA A 185 -14.70 14.07 -17.23
C ALA A 185 -13.53 13.15 -17.57
N ARG A 186 -13.04 13.17 -18.82
CA ARG A 186 -11.83 12.44 -19.25
C ARG A 186 -10.59 12.90 -18.48
N ALA A 187 -10.39 14.20 -18.34
CA ALA A 187 -9.26 14.75 -17.60
C ALA A 187 -9.30 14.36 -16.12
N GLU A 188 -10.49 14.40 -15.51
CA GLU A 188 -10.71 13.99 -14.11
C GLU A 188 -10.43 12.49 -13.90
N ALA A 189 -10.98 11.64 -14.77
CA ALA A 189 -10.76 10.19 -14.75
C ALA A 189 -9.27 9.85 -14.94
N ALA A 190 -8.59 10.50 -15.88
CA ALA A 190 -7.16 10.33 -16.13
C ALA A 190 -6.33 10.74 -14.89
N ARG A 191 -6.65 11.86 -14.26
CA ARG A 191 -5.96 12.32 -13.04
C ARG A 191 -6.11 11.32 -11.90
N LEU A 192 -7.34 10.85 -11.63
CA LEU A 192 -7.57 9.86 -10.57
C LEU A 192 -6.84 8.55 -10.86
N ARG A 193 -6.88 8.05 -12.10
CA ARG A 193 -6.11 6.87 -12.49
C ARG A 193 -4.61 7.04 -12.31
N ALA A 194 -4.05 8.20 -12.66
CA ALA A 194 -2.64 8.48 -12.43
C ALA A 194 -2.29 8.38 -10.93
N THR A 195 -3.10 9.00 -10.06
CA THR A 195 -2.95 8.87 -8.60
C THR A 195 -3.05 7.42 -8.12
N LEU A 196 -4.01 6.65 -8.63
CA LEU A 196 -4.17 5.23 -8.29
C LEU A 196 -2.95 4.41 -8.73
N LEU A 197 -2.40 4.67 -9.92
CA LEU A 197 -1.20 4.01 -10.41
C LEU A 197 0.04 4.39 -9.57
N ASP A 198 0.19 5.66 -9.21
CA ASP A 198 1.29 6.12 -8.36
C ASP A 198 1.25 5.45 -6.99
N THR A 199 0.07 5.35 -6.37
CA THR A 199 -0.08 4.65 -5.09
C THR A 199 0.20 3.15 -5.22
N ALA A 200 -0.23 2.51 -6.32
CA ALA A 200 0.07 1.11 -6.60
C ALA A 200 1.58 0.88 -6.79
N GLN A 201 2.24 1.75 -7.54
CA GLN A 201 3.69 1.71 -7.76
C GLN A 201 4.48 1.93 -6.46
N ALA A 202 4.08 2.91 -5.65
CA ALA A 202 4.69 3.16 -4.36
C ALA A 202 4.55 1.94 -3.42
N ARG A 203 3.39 1.28 -3.43
CA ARG A 203 3.17 0.04 -2.67
C ARG A 203 4.04 -1.11 -3.18
N ALA A 204 4.17 -1.26 -4.50
CA ALA A 204 5.03 -2.28 -5.10
C ALA A 204 6.51 -2.07 -4.73
N GLN A 205 7.02 -0.84 -4.82
CA GLN A 205 8.40 -0.51 -4.42
C GLN A 205 8.67 -0.80 -2.94
N ARG A 206 7.73 -0.43 -2.06
CA ARG A 206 7.83 -0.75 -0.61
C ARG A 206 7.85 -2.25 -0.37
N ALA A 207 7.02 -3.02 -1.09
CA ALA A 207 7.02 -4.47 -0.99
C ALA A 207 8.38 -5.06 -1.40
N THR A 208 9.01 -4.56 -2.47
CA THR A 208 10.35 -4.99 -2.89
C THR A 208 11.39 -4.77 -1.79
N VAL A 209 11.39 -3.58 -1.17
CA VAL A 209 12.31 -3.28 -0.06
C VAL A 209 12.05 -4.22 1.12
N LEU A 210 10.78 -4.43 1.50
CA LEU A 210 10.44 -5.31 2.62
C LEU A 210 10.80 -6.78 2.37
N ILE A 211 10.74 -7.25 1.13
CA ILE A 211 11.11 -8.62 0.76
C ILE A 211 12.63 -8.80 0.75
N THR A 212 13.38 -7.81 0.27
CA THR A 212 14.84 -7.90 0.12
C THR A 212 15.62 -7.52 1.38
N ALA A 213 15.09 -6.63 2.21
CA ALA A 213 15.69 -6.20 3.47
C ALA A 213 16.14 -7.34 4.41
N PRO A 214 15.33 -8.38 4.71
CA PRO A 214 15.76 -9.46 5.60
C PRO A 214 16.91 -10.29 5.01
N LEU A 215 16.96 -10.46 3.69
CA LEU A 215 18.07 -11.16 3.03
C LEU A 215 19.36 -10.36 3.16
N GLY A 216 19.31 -9.04 2.92
CA GLY A 216 20.46 -8.15 3.09
C GLY A 216 20.96 -8.11 4.53
N LEU A 217 20.03 -8.06 5.51
CA LEU A 217 20.36 -8.07 6.93
C LEU A 217 21.03 -9.39 7.36
N CYS A 218 20.62 -10.53 6.81
CA CYS A 218 21.25 -11.82 7.06
C CYS A 218 22.61 -11.98 6.36
N PHE A 219 22.81 -11.36 5.19
CA PHE A 219 24.06 -11.46 4.44
C PHE A 219 25.19 -10.63 5.05
N LEU A 220 24.88 -9.46 5.62
CA LEU A 220 25.87 -8.55 6.21
C LEU A 220 26.77 -9.20 7.29
N PRO A 221 26.26 -9.89 8.33
CA PRO A 221 27.11 -10.53 9.33
C PRO A 221 27.89 -11.73 8.75
N ALA A 222 27.30 -12.49 7.82
CA ALA A 222 27.99 -13.60 7.18
C ALA A 222 29.19 -13.10 6.34
N PHE A 223 29.00 -12.02 5.58
CA PHE A 223 30.06 -11.39 4.81
C PHE A 223 31.19 -10.83 5.68
N LEU A 224 30.86 -10.25 6.85
CA LEU A 224 31.86 -9.74 7.78
C LEU A 224 32.77 -10.86 8.31
N VAL A 225 32.17 -11.98 8.74
CA VAL A 225 32.91 -13.12 9.33
C VAL A 225 33.68 -13.90 8.28
N LEU A 226 33.07 -14.20 7.12
CA LEU A 226 33.71 -15.02 6.09
C LEU A 226 34.64 -14.21 5.17
N GLY A 227 34.34 -12.94 4.91
CA GLY A 227 35.06 -12.12 3.94
C GLY A 227 36.08 -11.17 4.57
N ILE A 228 35.62 -10.26 5.44
CA ILE A 228 36.45 -9.14 5.92
C ILE A 228 37.40 -9.56 7.04
N ALA A 229 36.90 -10.31 8.04
CA ALA A 229 37.68 -10.65 9.23
C ALA A 229 39.00 -11.39 8.91
N PRO A 230 39.05 -12.40 8.02
CA PRO A 230 40.30 -13.09 7.69
C PRO A 230 41.33 -12.16 7.03
N VAL A 231 40.88 -11.27 6.15
CA VAL A 231 41.76 -10.33 5.41
C VAL A 231 42.40 -9.33 6.37
N VAL A 232 41.62 -8.76 7.29
CA VAL A 232 42.14 -7.80 8.29
C VAL A 232 43.14 -8.47 9.23
N VAL A 233 42.88 -9.72 9.65
CA VAL A 233 43.81 -10.49 10.50
C VAL A 233 45.12 -10.77 9.78
N GLY A 234 45.07 -11.14 8.49
CA GLY A 234 46.27 -11.36 7.67
C GLY A 234 47.12 -10.10 7.55
N LEU A 235 46.52 -8.96 7.21
CA LEU A 235 47.22 -7.69 7.07
C LEU A 235 47.78 -7.17 8.40
N ALA A 236 47.04 -7.29 9.50
CA ALA A 236 47.51 -6.89 10.81
C ALA A 236 48.74 -7.72 11.26
N GLY A 237 48.74 -9.03 10.95
CA GLY A 237 49.87 -9.90 11.28
C GLY A 237 51.18 -9.51 10.61
N GLU A 238 51.13 -9.11 9.33
CA GLU A 238 52.33 -8.67 8.59
C GLU A 238 52.92 -7.37 9.14
N VAL A 239 52.07 -6.40 9.51
CA VAL A 239 52.51 -5.10 10.04
C VAL A 239 53.04 -5.23 11.47
N LEU A 240 52.45 -6.10 12.31
CA LEU A 240 52.94 -6.38 13.66
C LEU A 240 54.25 -7.17 13.66
N ALA A 241 54.53 -7.97 12.62
CA ALA A 241 55.77 -8.72 12.48
C ALA A 241 56.96 -7.87 11.96
N GLN A 242 56.70 -6.66 11.48
CA GLN A 242 57.73 -5.71 11.01
C GLN A 242 58.25 -4.77 12.10
N TRP A 243 57.69 -4.83 13.31
CA TRP A 243 58.19 -4.16 14.51
C TRP A 243 58.95 -5.15 15.40
#